data_AF-A0A060C6D7-F1
#
_entry.id   AF-A0A060C6D7-F1
#
_cell.length_a   1.000
_cell.length_b   1.000
_cell.length_c   1.000
_cell.angle_alpha   90.00
_cell.angle_beta   90.00
_cell.angle_gamma   90.00
#
_symmetry.space_group_name_H-M   'P 1'
#
loop_
_entity.id
_entity.type
_entity.pdbx_description
1 polymer ?
#
loop_
_entity_poly.entity_id
_entity_poly.type
_entity_poly.pdbx_seq_one_letter_code
_entity_poly.pdbx_strand_id
1 'polypeptide(L)' 'MTFATHLFNAMPYITGREPGLTGAIFDEPDVYCGIIADGLHVDYANIRLAKRLKGDKLCLVTDATAPAGANIEQFIFCR' A
#
# COMPACT_ATOMS: atom_id res chain seq x y z
N MET A 1 13.19 1.73 -10.52
CA MET A 1 12.52 1.35 -9.25
C MET A 1 11.68 0.11 -9.57
N THR A 2 11.81 -0.99 -8.83
CA THR A 2 11.13 -2.26 -9.17
C THR A 2 9.98 -2.61 -8.24
N PHE A 3 9.88 -1.93 -7.09
CA PHE A 3 8.86 -2.18 -6.07
C PHE A 3 8.45 -0.88 -5.36
N ALA A 4 7.18 -0.75 -5.04
CA ALA A 4 6.62 0.31 -4.21
C ALA A 4 6.03 -0.24 -2.90
N THR A 5 6.40 0.35 -1.78
CA THR A 5 5.97 -0.08 -0.43
C THR A 5 4.56 0.44 -0.13
N HIS A 6 3.69 -0.43 0.42
CA HIS A 6 2.38 -0.09 1.01
C HIS A 6 1.60 1.03 0.28
N LEU A 7 1.20 0.77 -0.97
CA LEU A 7 0.45 1.66 -1.86
C LEU A 7 -0.61 2.48 -1.10
N PHE A 8 -0.68 3.78 -1.41
CA PHE A 8 -1.48 4.83 -0.74
C PHE A 8 -0.94 5.34 0.60
N ASN A 9 -0.26 4.52 1.41
CA ASN A 9 0.23 4.94 2.72
C ASN A 9 1.51 5.79 2.58
N ALA A 10 1.53 6.94 3.24
CA ALA A 10 2.62 7.94 3.16
C ALA A 10 2.95 8.42 1.73
N MET A 11 1.97 8.37 0.82
CA MET A 11 2.10 8.88 -0.55
C MET A 11 1.22 10.12 -0.77
N PRO A 12 1.62 11.07 -1.64
CA PRO A 12 0.75 12.18 -2.02
C PRO A 12 -0.56 11.70 -2.66
N TYR A 13 -1.64 12.45 -2.43
CA TYR A 13 -2.91 12.21 -3.09
C TYR A 13 -2.80 12.40 -4.61
N ILE A 14 -3.57 11.62 -5.36
CA ILE A 14 -3.75 11.84 -6.79
C ILE A 14 -4.67 13.05 -6.97
N THR A 15 -4.23 14.02 -7.76
CA THR A 15 -5.09 15.11 -8.25
C THR A 15 -5.17 15.07 -9.77
N GLY A 16 -6.13 15.78 -10.37
CA GLY A 16 -6.32 15.77 -11.82
C GLY A 16 -5.14 16.29 -12.65
N ARG A 17 -4.20 17.03 -12.04
CA ARG A 17 -2.99 17.54 -12.71
C ARG A 17 -1.69 16.95 -12.18
N GLU A 18 -1.75 16.37 -10.99
CA GLU A 18 -0.57 15.82 -10.31
C GLU A 18 -0.89 14.39 -9.86
N PRO A 19 -0.51 13.38 -10.66
CA PRO A 19 -0.71 11.98 -10.32
C PRO A 19 0.10 11.53 -9.09
N GLY A 20 1.18 12.24 -8.77
CA GLY A 20 2.07 11.90 -7.67
C GLY A 20 2.67 10.49 -7.82
N LEU A 21 3.13 9.94 -6.69
CA LEU A 21 3.76 8.61 -6.68
C LEU A 21 2.76 7.49 -6.99
N THR A 22 1.55 7.57 -6.43
CA THR A 22 0.50 6.56 -6.63
C THR A 22 0.10 6.47 -8.10
N GLY A 23 -0.09 7.61 -8.78
CA GLY A 23 -0.42 7.61 -10.20
C GLY A 23 0.74 7.11 -11.06
N ALA A 24 2.00 7.44 -10.73
CA ALA A 24 3.16 6.89 -11.43
C ALA A 24 3.27 5.35 -11.29
N ILE A 25 2.94 4.79 -10.12
CA ILE A 25 2.91 3.32 -9.91
C ILE A 25 1.81 2.65 -10.74
N PHE A 26 0.67 3.32 -10.91
CA PHE A 26 -0.43 2.82 -11.75
C PHE A 26 -0.11 2.91 -13.24
N ASP A 27 0.63 3.93 -13.66
CA ASP A 27 1.00 4.15 -15.06
C ASP A 27 2.15 3.24 -15.52
N GLU A 28 3.02 2.81 -14.59
CA GLU A 28 4.15 1.91 -14.89
C GLU A 28 3.77 0.41 -14.73
N PRO A 29 3.60 -0.36 -15.81
CA PRO A 29 3.09 -1.74 -15.73
C PRO A 29 4.05 -2.70 -15.01
N ASP A 30 5.36 -2.48 -15.11
CA ASP A 30 6.36 -3.45 -14.64
C ASP A 30 6.73 -3.31 -13.16
N VAL A 31 6.28 -2.24 -12.50
CA VAL A 31 6.50 -2.02 -11.06
C VAL A 31 5.55 -2.86 -10.23
N TYR A 32 6.10 -3.60 -9.26
CA TYR A 32 5.31 -4.26 -8.22
C TYR A 32 4.92 -3.28 -7.11
N CYS A 33 3.80 -3.51 -6.44
CA CYS A 33 3.41 -2.73 -5.28
C CYS A 33 2.80 -3.58 -4.17
N GLY A 34 3.22 -3.30 -2.93
CA GLY A 34 2.59 -3.86 -1.74
C GLY A 34 1.30 -3.11 -1.39
N ILE A 35 0.27 -3.80 -0.91
CA ILE A 35 -0.94 -3.18 -0.35
C ILE A 35 -1.34 -3.87 0.95
N ILE A 36 -1.75 -3.08 1.94
CA ILE A 36 -2.27 -3.57 3.23
C ILE A 36 -3.78 -3.69 3.08
N ALA A 37 -4.30 -4.91 3.27
CA ALA A 37 -5.70 -5.25 3.02
C ALA A 37 -6.50 -5.56 4.29
N ASP A 38 -6.36 -4.72 5.31
CA ASP A 38 -7.08 -4.82 6.59
C ASP A 38 -8.40 -4.00 6.63
N GLY A 39 -8.63 -3.16 5.62
CA GLY A 39 -9.79 -2.28 5.54
C GLY A 39 -9.68 -0.99 6.37
N LEU A 40 -8.56 -0.78 7.06
CA LEU A 40 -8.27 0.43 7.85
C LEU A 40 -7.22 1.30 7.15
N HIS A 41 -6.16 0.69 6.61
CA HIS A 41 -5.13 1.41 5.86
C HIS A 41 -5.64 1.87 4.49
N VAL A 42 -6.42 1.02 3.83
CA VAL A 42 -6.94 1.29 2.48
C VAL A 42 -8.38 0.81 2.38
N ASP A 43 -9.26 1.69 1.88
CA ASP A 43 -10.64 1.34 1.58
C ASP A 43 -10.71 0.21 0.53
N TYR A 44 -11.62 -0.74 0.72
CA TYR A 44 -11.78 -1.89 -0.18
C TYR A 44 -12.07 -1.50 -1.64
N ALA A 45 -12.67 -0.34 -1.90
CA ALA A 45 -12.84 0.19 -3.25
C ALA A 45 -11.49 0.51 -3.91
N ASN A 46 -10.56 1.10 -3.18
CA ASN A 46 -9.21 1.40 -3.66
C ASN A 46 -8.38 0.13 -3.85
N ILE A 47 -8.56 -0.89 -2.99
CA ILE A 47 -7.93 -2.21 -3.18
C ILE A 47 -8.42 -2.87 -4.47
N ARG A 48 -9.74 -2.84 -4.73
CA ARG A 48 -10.30 -3.37 -5.99
C ARG A 48 -9.78 -2.62 -7.21
N LEU A 49 -9.64 -1.31 -7.13
CA LEU A 49 -9.07 -0.49 -8.20
C LEU A 49 -7.60 -0.88 -8.45
N ALA A 50 -6.78 -0.94 -7.39
CA ALA A 50 -5.38 -1.34 -7.49
C ALA A 50 -5.22 -2.74 -8.10
N LYS A 51 -6.08 -3.70 -7.72
CA LYS A 51 -6.03 -5.06 -8.30
C LYS A 51 -6.34 -5.06 -9.80
N ARG A 52 -7.29 -4.24 -10.25
CA ARG A 52 -7.61 -4.11 -11.68
C ARG A 52 -6.47 -3.50 -12.49
N LEU A 53 -5.78 -2.50 -11.93
CA LEU A 53 -4.70 -1.80 -12.60
C LEU A 53 -3.38 -2.59 -12.60
N LYS A 54 -3.06 -3.25 -11.49
CA LYS A 54 -1.74 -3.90 -11.30
C LYS A 54 -1.76 -5.42 -11.50
N GLY A 55 -2.93 -6.06 -11.50
CA GLY A 55 -3.06 -7.49 -11.76
C GLY A 55 -2.17 -8.32 -10.83
N ASP A 56 -1.23 -9.08 -11.41
CA ASP A 56 -0.32 -9.96 -10.68
C ASP A 56 0.87 -9.22 -10.04
N LYS A 57 1.00 -7.91 -10.29
CA LYS A 57 2.00 -7.03 -9.70
C LYS A 57 1.56 -6.43 -8.36
N LEU A 58 0.32 -6.70 -7.92
CA LEU A 58 -0.17 -6.31 -6.61
C LEU A 58 0.14 -7.40 -5.57
N CYS A 59 0.98 -7.07 -4.60
CA CYS A 59 1.40 -7.95 -3.53
C CYS A 59 0.66 -7.61 -2.23
N LEU A 60 0.08 -8.61 -1.56
CA LEU A 60 -0.47 -8.41 -0.22
C LEU A 60 0.68 -8.33 0.79
N VAL A 61 0.65 -7.30 1.64
CA VAL A 61 1.58 -7.14 2.75
C VAL A 61 0.79 -6.85 4.03
N THR A 62 1.30 -7.31 5.16
CA THR A 62 0.63 -7.07 6.45
C THR A 62 1.04 -5.75 7.09
N ASP A 63 2.28 -5.31 6.83
CA ASP A 63 2.95 -4.23 7.57
C ASP A 63 2.81 -4.39 9.09
N ALA A 64 2.80 -5.65 9.54
CA ALA A 64 2.55 -6.01 10.92
C ALA A 64 3.70 -5.57 11.84
N THR A 65 3.34 -5.03 13.00
CA THR A 65 4.26 -4.68 14.09
C THR A 65 4.09 -5.66 15.26
N ALA A 66 4.90 -5.51 16.33
CA ALA A 66 4.94 -6.44 17.47
C ALA A 66 3.58 -6.85 18.10
N PRO A 67 2.51 -6.02 18.07
CA PRO A 67 1.19 -6.43 18.55
C PRO A 67 0.51 -7.51 17.70
N ALA A 68 0.96 -7.77 16.48
CA ALA A 68 0.34 -8.77 15.62
C ALA A 68 0.46 -10.18 16.22
N GLY A 69 -0.68 -10.75 16.64
CA GLY A 69 -0.72 -12.06 17.30
C GLY A 69 -0.30 -12.05 18.78
N ALA A 70 -0.13 -10.87 19.40
CA ALA A 70 0.21 -10.72 20.81
C ALA A 70 -0.86 -9.88 21.55
N ASN A 71 -1.01 -10.11 22.85
CA ASN A 71 -1.89 -9.29 23.70
C ASN A 71 -1.06 -8.26 24.48
N ILE A 72 -0.58 -7.23 23.77
CA ILE A 72 0.27 -6.17 24.32
C ILE A 72 -0.30 -4.80 23.93
N GLU A 73 -0.30 -3.85 24.87
CA GLU A 73 -0.85 -2.49 24.64
C GLU A 73 0.20 -1.52 24.10
N GLN A 74 1.49 -1.76 24.38
CA GLN A 74 2.59 -0.87 24.01
C GLN A 74 3.84 -1.66 23.63
N PHE A 75 4.60 -1.15 22.68
CA PHE A 75 5.89 -1.69 22.27
C PHE A 75 6.79 -0.55 21.77
N ILE A 76 8.11 -0.74 21.84
CA ILE A 76 9.07 0.20 21.27
C ILE A 76 9.19 -0.10 19.77
N PHE A 77 8.92 0.89 18.92
CA PHE A 77 9.05 0.75 17.47
C PHE A 77 10.29 1.50 16.96
N CYS A 78 11.34 0.72 16.69
CA CYS A 78 12.69 1.21 16.36
C CYS A 78 13.35 2.03 17.50
N ARG A 79 14.68 2.06 17.54
CA ARG A 79 15.46 2.81 18.55
C ARG A 79 16.38 3.80 17.85
#